data_AF-A0A9X4BHK6-F1
#
_entry.id   AF-A0A9X4BHK6-F1
#
_cell.length_a   1.000
_cell.length_b   1.000
_cell.length_c   1.000
_cell.angle_alpha   90.00
_cell.angle_beta   90.00
_cell.angle_gamma   90.00
#
_symmetry.space_group_name_H-M   'P 1'
#
loop_
_entity.id
_entity.type
_entity.pdbx_description
1 polymer ?
#
loop_
_entity_poly.entity_id
_entity_poly.type
_entity_poly.pdbx_seq_one_letter_code
_entity_poly.pdbx_strand_id
1 'polypeptide(L)'
;MKYDLRHLAYRNKDGSFGTQAERLKTLTKMADHLKGLGYQNMTADSLKPKHVEALVKFWRGQDLSVGTVKNRMAALRWWAEKVGKPGIIASDNAFYGIADRKYVTNNTKAVVLGDDGLDRVTDPWTRYALRLQ
;
A
#
# COMPACT_ATOMS: atom_id res chain seq x y z
N MET A 1 -3.68 13.43 4.04
CA MET A 1 -3.33 11.99 3.95
C MET A 1 -2.45 11.59 2.76
N LYS A 2 -2.92 11.62 1.50
CA LYS A 2 -2.15 11.05 0.36
C LYS A 2 -0.77 11.69 0.21
N TYR A 3 -0.71 13.02 0.31
CA TYR A 3 0.53 13.78 0.36
C TYR A 3 1.42 13.33 1.55
N ASP A 4 0.86 13.26 2.76
CA ASP A 4 1.59 12.84 3.96
C ASP A 4 2.19 11.44 3.83
N LEU A 5 1.46 10.48 3.25
CA LEU A 5 1.94 9.12 3.04
C LEU A 5 3.04 9.05 1.97
N ARG A 6 2.93 9.85 0.91
CA ARG A 6 4.02 9.98 -0.08
C ARG A 6 5.27 10.56 0.59
N HIS A 7 5.09 11.60 1.40
CA HIS A 7 6.19 12.21 2.15
C HIS A 7 6.83 11.20 3.13
N LEU A 8 6.01 10.41 3.83
CA LEU A 8 6.48 9.36 4.73
C LEU A 8 7.32 8.32 3.98
N ALA A 9 6.86 7.88 2.81
CA ALA A 9 7.57 6.93 1.95
C ALA A 9 8.90 7.50 1.42
N TYR A 10 8.94 8.77 1.01
CA TYR A 10 10.17 9.38 0.50
C TYR A 10 11.24 9.61 1.57
N ARG A 11 10.83 9.89 2.83
CA ARG A 11 11.76 10.01 3.96
C ARG A 11 12.31 8.65 4.41
N ASN A 12 11.61 7.56 4.16
CA ASN A 12 11.95 6.21 4.66
C ASN A 12 12.18 5.24 3.50
N LYS A 13 13.42 5.19 3.01
CA LYS A 13 13.83 4.42 1.82
C LYS A 13 14.16 2.95 2.13
N ASP A 14 13.27 2.25 2.83
CA ASP A 14 13.52 0.86 3.24
C ASP A 14 13.28 -0.12 2.08
N GLY A 15 14.30 -0.87 1.70
CA GLY A 15 14.25 -1.90 0.65
C GLY A 15 14.70 -1.40 -0.73
N SER A 16 14.62 -2.26 -1.75
CA SER A 16 14.99 -1.92 -3.14
C SER A 16 14.07 -0.86 -3.74
N PHE A 17 14.49 -0.20 -4.82
CA PHE A 17 13.67 0.79 -5.53
C PHE A 17 12.30 0.24 -5.95
N GLY A 18 12.24 -1.02 -6.41
CA GLY A 18 10.98 -1.69 -6.74
C GLY A 18 10.07 -1.86 -5.52
N THR A 19 10.63 -2.28 -4.38
CA THR A 19 9.89 -2.41 -3.12
C THR A 19 9.37 -1.06 -2.62
N GLN A 20 10.19 -0.01 -2.71
CA GLN A 20 9.79 1.35 -2.33
C GLN A 20 8.66 1.86 -3.22
N ALA A 21 8.75 1.65 -4.54
CA ALA A 21 7.73 2.06 -5.49
C ALA A 21 6.39 1.33 -5.25
N GLU A 22 6.43 0.02 -5.02
CA GLU A 22 5.22 -0.76 -4.75
C GLU A 22 4.57 -0.37 -3.42
N ARG A 23 5.38 -0.10 -2.39
CA ARG A 23 4.89 0.42 -1.11
C ARG A 23 4.21 1.78 -1.29
N LEU A 24 4.83 2.70 -2.03
CA LEU A 24 4.25 4.02 -2.33
C LEU A 24 2.90 3.89 -3.03
N LYS A 25 2.80 3.06 -4.07
CA LYS A 25 1.54 2.77 -4.77
C LYS A 25 0.48 2.22 -3.80
N THR A 26 0.88 1.29 -2.94
CA THR A 26 -0.02 0.65 -1.97
C THR A 26 -0.54 1.62 -0.93
N LEU A 27 0.33 2.44 -0.31
CA LEU A 27 -0.07 3.48 0.66
C LEU A 27 -0.99 4.52 0.03
N THR A 28 -0.70 4.90 -1.21
CA THR A 28 -1.51 5.83 -2.00
C THR A 28 -2.93 5.28 -2.23
N LYS A 29 -3.06 4.00 -2.60
CA LYS A 29 -4.37 3.32 -2.74
C LYS A 29 -5.11 3.20 -1.41
N MET A 30 -4.41 2.91 -0.31
CA MET A 30 -5.02 2.89 1.04
C MET A 30 -5.61 4.25 1.42
N ALA A 31 -4.93 5.34 1.06
CA ALA A 31 -5.45 6.68 1.30
C ALA A 31 -6.79 6.90 0.59
N ASP A 32 -6.89 6.47 -0.67
CA ASP A 32 -8.11 6.59 -1.46
C ASP A 32 -9.23 5.69 -0.90
N HIS A 33 -8.91 4.46 -0.49
CA HIS A 33 -9.88 3.55 0.14
C HIS A 33 -10.43 4.13 1.45
N LEU A 34 -9.57 4.62 2.34
CA LEU A 34 -9.98 5.24 3.61
C LEU A 34 -10.88 6.46 3.36
N LYS A 35 -10.55 7.29 2.37
CA LYS A 35 -11.40 8.41 1.96
C LYS A 35 -12.77 7.92 1.47
N GLY A 36 -12.80 6.89 0.62
CA GLY A 36 -14.02 6.27 0.11
C GLY A 36 -14.89 5.62 1.18
N LEU A 37 -14.28 5.15 2.27
CA LEU A 37 -14.95 4.62 3.46
C LEU A 37 -15.44 5.72 4.42
N GLY A 38 -15.28 7.01 4.07
CA GLY A 38 -15.76 8.14 4.86
C GLY A 38 -14.75 8.71 5.86
N TYR A 39 -13.52 8.19 5.92
CA TYR A 39 -12.48 8.75 6.79
C TYR A 39 -11.81 9.95 6.12
N GLN A 40 -12.34 11.14 6.41
CA GLN A 40 -11.84 12.41 5.89
C GLN A 40 -10.82 13.06 6.84
N ASN A 41 -10.05 14.02 6.33
CA ASN A 41 -9.09 14.84 7.10
C ASN A 41 -8.05 14.03 7.90
N MET A 42 -7.72 12.83 7.42
CA MET A 42 -6.67 12.01 8.01
C MET A 42 -5.27 12.55 7.67
N THR A 43 -4.35 12.39 8.62
CA THR A 43 -2.90 12.52 8.46
C THR A 43 -2.24 11.16 8.58
N ALA A 44 -0.94 11.04 8.24
CA ALA A 44 -0.20 9.81 8.43
C ALA A 44 -0.27 9.31 9.90
N ASP A 45 -0.16 10.22 10.87
CA ASP A 45 -0.20 9.91 12.30
C ASP A 45 -1.60 9.57 12.83
N SER A 46 -2.66 9.87 12.09
CA SER A 46 -4.04 9.63 12.52
C SER A 46 -4.47 8.16 12.46
N LEU A 47 -3.59 7.25 12.04
CA LEU A 47 -3.88 5.82 11.95
C LEU A 47 -4.29 5.23 13.32
N LYS A 48 -5.36 4.44 13.32
CA LYS A 48 -5.99 3.81 14.51
C LYS A 48 -6.50 2.41 14.14
N PRO A 49 -6.71 1.50 15.10
CA PRO A 49 -7.20 0.14 14.83
C PRO A 49 -8.46 0.09 13.95
N LYS A 50 -9.43 0.99 14.21
CA LYS A 50 -10.66 1.10 13.39
C LYS A 50 -10.41 1.32 11.89
N HIS A 51 -9.35 2.03 11.52
CA HIS A 51 -9.00 2.28 10.12
C HIS A 51 -8.45 1.02 9.45
N VAL A 52 -7.69 0.23 10.21
CA VAL A 52 -7.11 -1.05 9.79
C VAL A 52 -8.23 -2.06 9.58
N GLU A 53 -9.14 -2.19 10.54
CA GLU A 53 -10.32 -3.06 10.46
C GLU A 53 -11.21 -2.71 9.26
N ALA A 54 -11.48 -1.42 9.04
CA ALA A 54 -12.29 -0.96 7.91
C ALA A 54 -11.63 -1.29 6.56
N LEU A 55 -10.31 -1.09 6.42
CA LEU A 55 -9.57 -1.47 5.22
C LEU A 55 -9.58 -2.97 4.96
N VAL A 56 -9.35 -3.78 5.99
CA VAL A 56 -9.39 -5.24 5.89
C VAL A 56 -10.79 -5.70 5.48
N LYS A 57 -11.85 -5.19 6.11
CA LYS A 57 -13.23 -5.49 5.75
C LYS A 57 -13.51 -5.13 4.30
N PHE A 58 -13.07 -3.95 3.85
CA PHE A 58 -13.21 -3.49 2.48
C PHE A 58 -12.49 -4.38 1.46
N TRP A 59 -11.29 -4.87 1.78
CA TRP A 59 -10.56 -5.78 0.90
C TRP A 59 -11.13 -7.18 0.85
N ARG A 60 -11.69 -7.66 1.96
CA ARG A 60 -12.38 -8.96 1.99
C ARG A 60 -13.66 -8.98 1.17
N GLY A 61 -14.29 -7.82 0.98
CA GLY A 61 -15.41 -7.66 0.05
C GLY A 61 -14.99 -7.55 -1.43
N GLN A 62 -13.69 -7.59 -1.74
CA GLN A 62 -13.18 -7.57 -3.10
C GLN A 62 -12.61 -8.94 -3.47
N ASP A 63 -12.63 -9.26 -4.76
CA ASP A 63 -11.98 -10.47 -5.30
C ASP A 63 -10.46 -10.27 -5.43
N LEU A 64 -9.78 -10.11 -4.30
CA LEU A 64 -8.34 -9.92 -4.22
C LEU A 64 -7.65 -11.23 -3.85
N SER A 65 -6.51 -11.51 -4.49
CA SER A 65 -5.69 -12.64 -4.09
C SER A 65 -5.19 -12.50 -2.65
N VAL A 66 -5.05 -13.62 -1.94
CA VAL A 66 -4.48 -13.67 -0.59
C VAL A 66 -3.11 -12.98 -0.53
N GLY A 67 -2.28 -13.18 -1.57
CA GLY A 67 -0.97 -12.53 -1.67
C GLY A 67 -1.08 -11.00 -1.73
N THR A 68 -2.05 -10.46 -2.49
CA THR A 68 -2.31 -9.02 -2.55
C THR A 68 -2.72 -8.47 -1.19
N VAL A 69 -3.60 -9.15 -0.45
CA VAL A 69 -4.03 -8.72 0.88
C VAL A 69 -2.85 -8.77 1.87
N LYS A 70 -2.02 -9.82 1.85
CA LYS A 70 -0.80 -9.92 2.68
C LYS A 70 0.20 -8.79 2.37
N ASN A 71 0.40 -8.44 1.10
CA ASN A 71 1.27 -7.31 0.71
C ASN A 71 0.73 -5.97 1.22
N ARG A 72 -0.60 -5.76 1.15
CA ARG A 72 -1.24 -4.58 1.73
C ARG A 72 -1.08 -4.54 3.26
N MET A 73 -1.24 -5.67 3.95
CA MET A 73 -1.00 -5.75 5.40
C MET A 73 0.45 -5.42 5.77
N ALA A 74 1.43 -5.86 4.98
CA ALA A 74 2.84 -5.51 5.20
C ALA A 74 3.07 -4.00 5.09
N ALA A 75 2.50 -3.35 4.06
CA ALA A 75 2.59 -1.91 3.91
C ALA A 75 1.86 -1.13 5.02
N LEU A 76 0.74 -1.65 5.52
CA LEU A 76 0.03 -1.09 6.68
C LEU A 76 0.87 -1.16 7.96
N ARG A 77 1.49 -2.31 8.25
CA ARG A 77 2.39 -2.48 9.41
C ARG A 77 3.60 -1.55 9.30
N TRP A 78 4.19 -1.44 8.12
CA TRP A 78 5.27 -0.49 7.87
C TRP A 78 4.80 0.95 8.13
N TRP A 79 3.61 1.34 7.67
CA TRP A 79 3.08 2.68 7.96
C TRP A 79 2.93 2.89 9.48
N ALA A 80 2.33 1.93 10.19
CA ALA A 80 2.16 2.00 11.64
C ALA A 80 3.50 2.11 12.39
N GLU A 81 4.52 1.36 11.96
CA GLU A 81 5.88 1.46 12.48
C GLU A 81 6.46 2.87 12.30
N LYS A 82 6.36 3.45 11.08
CA LYS A 82 6.95 4.77 10.79
C LYS A 82 6.26 5.95 11.47
N VAL A 83 5.04 5.77 11.95
CA VAL A 83 4.35 6.77 12.79
C VAL A 83 4.42 6.44 14.29
N GLY A 84 5.29 5.50 14.68
CA GLY A 84 5.53 5.15 16.08
C GLY A 84 4.39 4.40 16.77
N LYS A 85 3.52 3.74 16.00
CA LYS A 85 2.32 3.04 16.50
C LYS A 85 2.25 1.58 16.05
N PRO A 86 3.32 0.77 16.12
CA PRO A 86 3.30 -0.61 15.63
C PRO A 86 2.22 -1.47 16.30
N GLY A 87 1.90 -1.22 17.58
CA GLY A 87 0.92 -1.98 18.36
C GLY A 87 -0.56 -1.80 17.95
N ILE A 88 -0.89 -0.92 17.01
CA ILE A 88 -2.28 -0.75 16.55
C ILE A 88 -2.70 -1.80 15.51
N ILE A 89 -1.75 -2.59 15.02
CA ILE A 89 -1.98 -3.65 14.02
C ILE A 89 -1.49 -4.97 14.62
N ALA A 90 -2.33 -6.00 14.58
CA ALA A 90 -1.93 -7.33 15.00
C ALA A 90 -0.77 -7.84 14.12
N SER A 91 0.22 -8.49 14.74
CA SER A 91 1.35 -9.09 14.04
C SER A 91 0.90 -10.23 13.11
N ASP A 92 -0.10 -10.99 13.53
CA ASP A 92 -0.65 -12.11 12.78
C ASP A 92 -1.75 -11.68 11.80
N ASN A 93 -1.72 -12.24 10.59
CA ASN A 93 -2.74 -12.07 9.58
C ASN A 93 -4.01 -12.90 9.89
N ALA A 94 -3.89 -13.99 10.66
CA ALA A 94 -5.04 -14.80 11.06
C ALA A 94 -6.05 -14.01 11.92
N PHE A 95 -5.56 -13.06 12.73
CA PHE A 95 -6.40 -12.11 13.49
C PHE A 95 -7.41 -11.38 12.58
N TYR A 96 -7.02 -11.08 11.34
CA TYR A 96 -7.83 -10.38 10.36
C TYR A 96 -8.64 -11.34 9.46
N GLY A 97 -8.62 -12.65 9.72
CA GLY A 97 -9.26 -13.67 8.91
C GLY A 97 -8.64 -13.83 7.51
N ILE A 98 -7.38 -13.43 7.35
CA ILE A 98 -6.65 -13.56 6.09
C ILE A 98 -6.07 -14.97 6.05
N ALA A 99 -6.61 -15.81 5.15
CA ALA A 99 -6.21 -17.20 5.01
C ALA A 99 -4.70 -17.36 4.75
N ASP A 100 -4.17 -18.50 5.16
CA ASP A 100 -2.81 -18.86 4.77
C ASP A 100 -2.69 -19.15 3.30
N ARG A 101 -1.48 -18.93 2.78
CA ARG A 101 -1.20 -19.15 1.36
C ARG A 101 -1.22 -20.65 1.13
N LYS A 102 -2.34 -21.19 0.65
CA LYS A 102 -2.34 -22.53 0.05
C LYS A 102 -1.54 -22.42 -1.25
N TYR A 103 -0.33 -22.96 -1.26
CA TYR A 103 0.49 -23.09 -2.46
C TYR A 103 -0.10 -24.17 -3.37
N VAL A 104 -1.24 -23.89 -3.99
CA VAL A 104 -1.72 -24.69 -5.12
C VAL A 104 -1.00 -24.13 -6.35
N THR A 105 0.09 -24.83 -6.68
CA THR A 105 0.79 -24.96 -7.96
C THR A 105 0.82 -23.75 -8.90
N ASN A 106 2.02 -23.18 -9.05
CA ASN A 106 2.56 -22.47 -10.21
C ASN A 106 1.58 -21.68 -11.09
N ASN A 107 1.37 -20.41 -10.73
CA ASN A 107 1.33 -19.34 -11.73
C ASN A 107 1.92 -18.08 -11.10
N THR A 108 3.24 -17.95 -11.22
CA THR A 108 3.92 -16.69 -11.01
C THR A 108 3.37 -15.70 -12.05
N LYS A 109 2.35 -14.92 -11.69
CA LYS A 109 2.05 -13.65 -12.37
C LYS A 109 3.14 -12.63 -12.03
N ALA A 110 4.39 -12.96 -12.35
CA ALA A 110 5.34 -11.94 -12.77
C ALA A 110 4.88 -11.56 -14.17
N VAL A 111 3.82 -10.75 -14.25
CA VAL A 111 3.47 -10.08 -15.48
C VAL A 111 4.62 -9.11 -15.72
N VAL A 112 5.54 -9.54 -16.57
CA VAL A 112 6.33 -8.65 -17.42
C VAL A 112 5.29 -7.70 -18.01
N LEU A 113 5.20 -6.50 -17.46
CA LEU A 113 4.46 -5.42 -18.10
C LEU A 113 5.26 -5.14 -19.36
N GLY A 114 4.88 -5.81 -20.44
CA GLY A 114 5.28 -5.42 -21.77
C GLY A 114 5.00 -3.93 -21.94
N ASP A 115 5.88 -3.29 -22.69
CA ASP A 115 5.59 -2.07 -23.43
C ASP A 115 4.13 -2.11 -23.98
N ASP A 116 3.50 -0.94 -24.08
CA ASP A 116 2.21 -0.70 -24.78
C ASP A 116 1.04 -0.16 -23.93
N GLY A 117 1.28 0.79 -23.03
CA GLY A 117 0.16 1.50 -22.38
C GLY A 117 0.47 2.85 -21.75
N LEU A 118 1.49 3.56 -22.25
CA LEU A 118 2.02 4.78 -21.66
C LEU A 118 1.40 6.08 -22.24
N ASP A 119 0.12 6.08 -22.61
CA ASP A 119 -0.47 7.23 -23.33
C ASP A 119 -1.72 7.87 -22.70
N ARG A 120 -2.02 7.65 -21.41
CA ARG A 120 -3.16 8.33 -20.75
C ARG A 120 -2.95 8.77 -19.29
N VAL A 121 -1.79 9.33 -18.98
CA VAL A 121 -1.66 10.16 -17.77
C VAL A 121 -0.95 11.45 -18.14
N THR A 122 -1.75 12.40 -18.61
CA THR A 122 -1.39 13.78 -18.88
C THR A 122 -1.33 14.54 -17.54
N ASP A 123 -0.16 14.65 -16.91
CA ASP A 123 0.08 15.70 -15.91
C ASP A 123 1.57 16.16 -15.88
N PRO A 124 1.87 17.47 -15.88
CA PRO A 124 3.11 18.01 -16.48
C PRO A 124 4.32 18.19 -15.54
N TRP A 125 4.34 17.64 -14.31
CA TRP A 125 5.34 18.06 -13.30
C TRP A 125 6.36 17.00 -12.83
N THR A 126 6.58 15.93 -13.59
CA THR A 126 7.60 14.91 -13.24
C THR A 126 8.75 14.86 -14.26
N ARG A 127 9.39 16.00 -14.55
CA ARG A 127 10.50 16.03 -15.53
C ARG A 127 11.76 16.82 -15.14
N TYR A 128 12.00 17.09 -13.85
CA TYR A 128 13.18 17.86 -13.42
C TYR A 128 14.13 17.18 -12.41
N ALA A 129 14.08 15.85 -12.25
CA ALA A 129 15.04 15.12 -11.40
C ALA A 129 16.10 14.32 -12.17
N LEU A 130 16.14 14.41 -13.50
CA LEU A 130 17.14 13.77 -14.34
C LEU A 130 17.89 14.83 -15.17
N ARG A 131 18.79 15.54 -14.51
CA ARG A 131 19.86 16.29 -15.19
C ARG A 131 21.06 16.45 -14.25
N LEU A 132 21.77 15.35 -14.08
CA LEU A 132 23.17 15.37 -13.69
C LEU A 132 23.84 14.06 -14.11
N GLN A 133 24.14 13.99 -15.40
CA GLN A 133 25.35 13.41 -15.96
C GLN A 133 25.59 14.03 -17.34
#